data_AF-A0A849DY12-F1
#
_entry.id   AF-A0A849DY12-F1
#
_cell.length_a   1.000
_cell.length_b   1.000
_cell.length_c   1.000
_cell.angle_alpha   90.00
_cell.angle_beta   90.00
_cell.angle_gamma   90.00
#
_symmetry.space_group_name_H-M   'P 1'
#
loop_
_entity.id
_entity.type
_entity.pdbx_description
1 polymer ?
#
loop_
_entity_poly.entity_id
_entity_poly.type
_entity_poly.pdbx_seq_one_letter_code
_entity_poly.pdbx_strand_id
1 'polypeptide(L)'
;MGFGISDWRLARAVSRLGQLGVVSGTALDVVVTRRLQAGDPGGHVRRALEHFPFARMAERVLDTFFLPEGLPRNKPFRWLPMPTLDGHAAPQEICIVGNFVEVFLAREGHTHPVGINYLEKIQLPHLPSIYGALLAGVSVVIMGAGIPVAVPGVLDALSRHEPGEYPIAVAGEDGKNETVNLAFDPHVFM
;
A
#
# COMPACT_ATOMS: atom_id res chain seq x y z
N MET A 1 -13.44 9.05 -0.11
CA MET A 1 -12.29 8.38 -0.77
C MET A 1 -12.76 7.04 -1.29
N GLY A 2 -12.49 6.72 -2.56
CA GLY A 2 -13.00 5.52 -3.21
C GLY A 2 -12.03 4.35 -3.16
N PHE A 3 -12.53 3.13 -3.00
CA PHE A 3 -11.75 1.90 -3.16
C PHE A 3 -11.60 1.60 -4.66
N GLY A 4 -10.37 1.60 -5.18
CA GLY A 4 -10.09 1.29 -6.60
C GLY A 4 -10.64 2.30 -7.64
N ILE A 5 -11.12 3.48 -7.21
CA ILE A 5 -11.66 4.51 -8.12
C ILE A 5 -10.54 5.39 -8.69
N SER A 6 -9.62 5.84 -7.84
CA SER A 6 -8.43 6.61 -8.22
C SER A 6 -7.24 5.67 -8.39
N ASP A 7 -7.32 4.77 -9.37
CA ASP A 7 -6.22 3.83 -9.66
C ASP A 7 -5.05 4.50 -10.39
N TRP A 8 -3.96 3.75 -10.57
CA TRP A 8 -2.77 4.21 -11.27
C TRP A 8 -3.02 4.76 -12.67
N ARG A 9 -4.07 4.31 -13.38
CA ARG A 9 -4.36 4.79 -14.75
C ARG A 9 -4.83 6.23 -14.72
N LEU A 10 -5.77 6.54 -13.83
CA LEU A 10 -6.25 7.90 -13.64
C LEU A 10 -5.13 8.80 -13.09
N ALA A 11 -4.41 8.34 -12.06
CA ALA A 11 -3.31 9.11 -11.47
C ALA A 11 -2.21 9.40 -12.51
N ARG A 12 -1.85 8.43 -13.34
CA ARG A 12 -0.89 8.62 -14.45
C ARG A 12 -1.41 9.59 -15.49
N ALA A 13 -2.67 9.45 -15.92
CA ALA A 13 -3.25 10.32 -16.92
C ALA A 13 -3.23 11.79 -16.47
N VAL A 14 -3.62 12.06 -15.21
CA VAL A 14 -3.59 13.40 -14.61
C VAL A 14 -2.15 13.91 -14.48
N SER A 15 -1.23 13.09 -14.00
CA SER A 15 0.18 13.48 -13.80
C SER A 15 0.87 13.79 -15.12
N ARG A 16 0.57 13.06 -16.20
CA ARG A 16 1.11 13.33 -17.54
C ARG A 16 0.68 14.68 -18.11
N LEU A 17 -0.42 15.26 -17.61
CA LEU A 17 -0.89 16.60 -17.97
C LEU A 17 -0.25 17.70 -17.09
N GLY A 18 0.73 17.37 -16.25
CA GLY A 18 1.42 18.32 -15.37
C GLY A 18 0.65 18.70 -14.10
N GLN A 19 -0.46 18.02 -13.82
CA GLN A 19 -1.23 18.16 -12.57
C GLN A 19 -0.76 17.11 -11.54
N LEU A 20 -1.22 17.20 -10.30
CA LEU A 20 -0.95 16.15 -9.30
C LEU A 20 -1.94 15.00 -9.46
N GLY A 21 -1.51 13.89 -10.06
CA GLY A 21 -2.30 12.66 -10.03
C GLY A 21 -2.19 11.97 -8.68
N VAL A 22 -3.31 11.53 -8.14
CA VAL A 22 -3.38 10.94 -6.80
C VAL A 22 -3.97 9.53 -6.85
N VAL A 23 -3.18 8.57 -6.36
CA VAL A 23 -3.64 7.19 -6.14
C VAL A 23 -4.47 7.12 -4.85
N SER A 24 -5.54 6.33 -4.86
CA SER A 24 -6.26 5.98 -3.63
C SER A 24 -5.55 4.83 -2.92
N GLY A 25 -4.97 5.09 -1.75
CA GLY A 25 -4.28 4.09 -0.94
C GLY A 25 -5.18 3.15 -0.14
N THR A 26 -6.51 3.25 -0.27
CA THR A 26 -7.44 2.37 0.47
C THR A 26 -7.40 0.96 -0.10
N ALA A 27 -6.99 0.01 0.76
CA ALA A 27 -7.03 -1.42 0.52
C ALA A 27 -6.35 -1.87 -0.79
N LEU A 28 -5.17 -1.28 -1.08
CA LEU A 28 -4.36 -1.65 -2.23
C LEU A 28 -3.81 -3.08 -2.16
N ASP A 29 -3.64 -3.61 -0.95
CA ASP A 29 -3.42 -5.03 -0.69
C ASP A 29 -4.50 -5.91 -1.36
N VAL A 30 -5.78 -5.53 -1.22
CA VAL A 30 -6.91 -6.23 -1.84
C VAL A 30 -6.92 -6.01 -3.35
N VAL A 31 -6.73 -4.78 -3.82
CA VAL A 31 -6.78 -4.45 -5.25
C VAL A 31 -5.72 -5.23 -6.04
N VAL A 32 -4.46 -5.21 -5.57
CA VAL A 32 -3.34 -5.81 -6.28
C VAL A 32 -3.41 -7.34 -6.24
N THR A 33 -3.71 -7.94 -5.09
CA THR A 33 -3.84 -9.41 -5.00
C THR A 33 -5.02 -9.94 -5.79
N ARG A 34 -6.13 -9.20 -5.91
CA ARG A 34 -7.24 -9.59 -6.80
C ARG A 34 -6.87 -9.49 -8.27
N ARG A 35 -6.07 -8.50 -8.68
CA ARG A 35 -5.55 -8.43 -10.06
C ARG A 35 -4.63 -9.60 -10.38
N LEU A 36 -3.74 -9.99 -9.46
CA LEU A 36 -2.90 -11.18 -9.60
C LEU A 36 -3.74 -12.46 -9.74
N GLN A 37 -4.76 -12.61 -8.90
CA GLN A 37 -5.68 -13.76 -8.97
C GLN A 37 -6.54 -13.74 -10.23
N ALA A 38 -6.75 -12.59 -10.87
CA ALA A 38 -7.40 -12.46 -12.16
C ALA A 38 -6.45 -12.69 -13.36
N GLY A 39 -5.22 -13.16 -13.11
CA GLY A 39 -4.22 -13.44 -14.14
C GLY A 39 -3.35 -12.26 -14.54
N ASP A 40 -3.39 -11.17 -13.77
CA ASP A 40 -2.67 -9.93 -14.06
C ASP A 40 -2.86 -9.47 -15.52
N PRO A 41 -4.10 -9.11 -15.94
CA PRO A 41 -4.36 -8.72 -17.32
C PRO A 41 -3.47 -7.54 -17.75
N GLY A 42 -2.70 -7.75 -18.82
CA GLY A 42 -1.71 -6.78 -19.32
C GLY A 42 -0.33 -6.85 -18.65
N GLY A 43 -0.13 -7.77 -17.69
CA GLY A 43 1.16 -8.00 -17.03
C GLY A 43 1.64 -6.83 -16.18
N HIS A 44 0.74 -5.93 -15.78
CA HIS A 44 1.11 -4.65 -15.15
C HIS A 44 1.67 -4.84 -13.76
N VAL A 45 1.05 -5.71 -12.94
CA VAL A 45 1.52 -5.95 -11.57
C VAL A 45 2.88 -6.64 -11.61
N ARG A 46 3.04 -7.69 -12.43
CA ARG A 46 4.32 -8.41 -12.55
C ARG A 46 5.44 -7.50 -13.06
N ARG A 47 5.17 -6.65 -14.07
CA ARG A 47 6.14 -5.65 -14.56
C ARG A 47 6.58 -4.68 -13.47
N ALA A 48 5.65 -4.23 -12.61
CA ALA A 48 6.02 -3.40 -11.47
C ALA A 48 6.90 -4.19 -10.48
N LEU A 49 6.55 -5.44 -10.18
CA LEU A 49 7.33 -6.29 -9.27
C LEU A 49 8.74 -6.61 -9.76
N GLU A 50 9.00 -6.61 -11.07
CA GLU A 50 10.37 -6.70 -11.62
C GLU A 50 11.28 -5.53 -11.20
N HIS A 51 10.69 -4.41 -10.79
CA HIS A 51 11.39 -3.21 -10.30
C HIS A 51 11.32 -3.06 -8.77
N PHE A 52 10.67 -4.00 -8.08
CA PHE A 52 10.52 -3.95 -6.63
C PHE A 52 11.83 -4.33 -5.94
N PRO A 53 12.33 -3.56 -4.96
CA PRO A 53 13.66 -3.78 -4.38
C PRO A 53 13.79 -5.08 -3.59
N PHE A 54 12.68 -5.67 -3.11
CA PHE A 54 12.71 -6.89 -2.29
C PHE A 54 12.21 -8.11 -3.08
N ALA A 55 13.07 -8.66 -3.93
CA ALA A 55 12.73 -9.76 -4.84
C ALA A 55 12.06 -10.95 -4.14
N ARG A 56 12.59 -11.38 -2.98
CA ARG A 56 12.01 -12.50 -2.21
C ARG A 56 10.59 -12.22 -1.71
N MET A 57 10.26 -10.98 -1.39
CA MET A 57 8.90 -10.59 -1.00
C MET A 57 7.97 -10.60 -2.21
N ALA A 58 8.42 -10.09 -3.36
CA ALA A 58 7.65 -10.18 -4.61
C ALA A 58 7.36 -11.63 -5.01
N GLU A 59 8.36 -12.52 -4.92
CA GLU A 59 8.22 -13.96 -5.15
C GLU A 59 7.13 -14.57 -4.27
N ARG A 60 7.18 -14.36 -2.94
CA ARG A 60 6.14 -14.87 -2.01
C ARG A 60 4.74 -14.39 -2.37
N VAL A 61 4.58 -13.12 -2.73
CA VAL A 61 3.28 -12.56 -3.14
C VAL A 61 2.80 -13.19 -4.45
N LEU A 62 3.69 -13.36 -5.43
CA LEU A 62 3.36 -14.01 -6.70
C LEU A 62 2.98 -15.48 -6.50
N ASP A 63 3.79 -16.25 -5.77
CA ASP A 63 3.52 -17.66 -5.46
C ASP A 63 2.17 -17.86 -4.77
N THR A 64 1.76 -16.89 -3.95
CA THR A 64 0.51 -16.97 -3.19
C THR A 64 -0.72 -16.57 -4.00
N PHE A 65 -0.62 -15.53 -4.85
CA PHE A 65 -1.77 -14.86 -5.43
C PHE A 65 -1.83 -14.86 -6.96
N PHE A 66 -0.73 -15.08 -7.68
CA PHE A 66 -0.75 -15.07 -9.14
C PHE A 66 -1.32 -16.38 -9.70
N LEU A 67 -2.37 -16.26 -10.51
CA LEU A 67 -2.99 -17.38 -11.21
C LEU A 67 -2.90 -17.11 -12.71
N PRO A 68 -1.98 -17.74 -13.47
CA PRO A 68 -1.73 -17.40 -14.89
C PRO A 68 -3.00 -17.35 -15.76
N GLU A 69 -3.90 -18.32 -15.57
CA GLU A 69 -5.17 -18.42 -16.31
C GLU A 69 -6.30 -17.56 -15.70
N GLY A 70 -6.01 -16.89 -14.59
CA GLY A 70 -7.00 -16.19 -13.78
C GLY A 70 -7.95 -17.13 -13.04
N LEU A 71 -8.62 -16.56 -12.04
CA LEU A 71 -9.60 -17.26 -11.24
C LEU A 71 -10.90 -17.46 -12.06
N PRO A 72 -11.47 -18.69 -12.12
CA PRO A 72 -12.76 -18.91 -12.75
C PRO A 72 -13.87 -18.04 -12.13
N ARG A 73 -14.81 -17.54 -12.95
CA ARG A 73 -15.85 -16.58 -12.53
C ARG A 73 -16.73 -17.03 -11.35
N ASN A 74 -16.80 -18.34 -11.09
CA ASN A 74 -17.60 -18.95 -10.02
C ASN A 74 -16.78 -19.30 -8.76
N LYS A 75 -15.49 -18.95 -8.70
CA LYS A 75 -14.64 -19.19 -7.54
C LYS A 75 -14.42 -17.89 -6.77
N PRO A 76 -14.50 -17.90 -5.43
CA PRO A 76 -14.20 -16.73 -4.61
C PRO A 76 -12.69 -16.47 -4.62
N PHE A 77 -12.30 -15.20 -4.51
CA PHE A 77 -10.91 -14.82 -4.29
C PHE A 77 -10.39 -15.42 -2.98
N ARG A 78 -9.10 -15.77 -2.96
CA ARG A 78 -8.35 -16.13 -1.75
C ARG A 78 -8.46 -14.98 -0.74
N TRP A 79 -8.72 -15.36 0.51
CA TRP A 79 -8.75 -14.44 1.64
C TRP A 79 -7.37 -13.88 1.95
N LEU A 80 -7.35 -12.64 2.43
CA LEU A 80 -6.15 -11.95 2.88
C LEU A 80 -6.06 -12.02 4.41
N PRO A 81 -4.87 -12.22 4.98
CA PRO A 81 -4.69 -12.09 6.41
C PRO A 81 -5.03 -10.66 6.85
N MET A 82 -5.72 -10.53 7.98
CA MET A 82 -6.05 -9.23 8.54
C MET A 82 -4.82 -8.60 9.19
N PRO A 83 -4.56 -7.29 8.99
CA PRO A 83 -3.59 -6.55 9.78
C PRO A 83 -3.94 -6.59 11.27
N THR A 84 -2.93 -6.72 12.11
CA THR A 84 -3.05 -6.84 13.56
C THR A 84 -2.02 -5.96 14.26
N LEU A 85 -2.22 -5.67 15.55
CA LEU A 85 -1.35 -4.78 16.33
C LEU A 85 0.06 -5.34 16.57
N ASP A 86 0.22 -6.65 16.55
CA ASP A 86 1.50 -7.36 16.66
C ASP A 86 2.30 -7.37 15.34
N GLY A 87 1.73 -6.86 14.24
CA GLY A 87 2.49 -6.56 13.03
C GLY A 87 3.02 -7.79 12.28
N HIS A 88 2.15 -8.78 12.04
CA HIS A 88 2.53 -9.95 11.25
C HIS A 88 3.11 -9.59 9.86
N ALA A 89 4.18 -10.29 9.47
CA ALA A 89 4.89 -10.00 8.22
C ALA A 89 3.99 -10.13 6.97
N ALA A 90 3.19 -11.19 6.85
CA ALA A 90 2.39 -11.44 5.64
C ALA A 90 1.44 -10.28 5.25
N PRO A 91 0.56 -9.75 6.13
CA PRO A 91 -0.26 -8.59 5.77
C PRO A 91 0.56 -7.31 5.50
N GLN A 92 1.71 -7.14 6.17
CA GLN A 92 2.60 -6.00 5.93
C GLN A 92 3.23 -6.09 4.53
N GLU A 93 3.76 -7.24 4.12
CA GLU A 93 4.32 -7.47 2.78
C GLU A 93 3.32 -7.13 1.68
N ILE A 94 2.08 -7.58 1.82
CA ILE A 94 1.04 -7.34 0.82
C ILE A 94 0.68 -5.84 0.78
N CYS A 95 0.66 -5.14 1.92
CA CYS A 95 0.46 -3.70 1.96
C CYS A 95 1.61 -2.95 1.27
N ILE A 96 2.87 -3.30 1.55
CA ILE A 96 4.05 -2.70 0.93
C ILE A 96 3.98 -2.89 -0.59
N VAL A 97 3.78 -4.13 -1.05
CA VAL A 97 3.68 -4.46 -2.47
C VAL A 97 2.52 -3.73 -3.14
N GLY A 98 1.33 -3.73 -2.52
CA GLY A 98 0.14 -3.10 -3.08
C GLY A 98 0.34 -1.60 -3.36
N ASN A 99 0.93 -0.89 -2.40
CA ASN A 99 1.21 0.53 -2.51
C ASN A 99 2.35 0.83 -3.50
N PHE A 100 3.41 0.01 -3.49
CA PHE A 100 4.50 0.13 -4.44
C PHE A 100 3.99 0.01 -5.88
N VAL A 101 3.22 -1.04 -6.18
CA VAL A 101 2.73 -1.34 -7.53
C VAL A 101 1.91 -0.19 -8.10
N GLU A 102 0.95 0.34 -7.34
CA GLU A 102 0.09 1.43 -7.83
C GLU A 102 0.86 2.73 -8.07
N VAL A 103 1.75 3.12 -7.14
CA VAL A 103 2.54 4.34 -7.32
C VAL A 103 3.56 4.19 -8.45
N PHE A 104 4.23 3.02 -8.55
CA PHE A 104 5.19 2.75 -9.62
C PHE A 104 4.52 2.86 -11.00
N LEU A 105 3.38 2.20 -11.19
CA LEU A 105 2.63 2.26 -12.43
C LEU A 105 2.08 3.66 -12.73
N ALA A 106 1.68 4.39 -11.68
CA ALA A 106 1.21 5.76 -11.82
C ALA A 106 2.30 6.72 -12.30
N ARG A 107 3.57 6.46 -11.97
CA ARG A 107 4.74 7.27 -12.37
C ARG A 107 5.34 6.88 -13.72
N GLU A 108 4.93 5.75 -14.30
CA GLU A 108 5.58 5.17 -15.47
C GLU A 108 5.56 6.13 -16.69
N GLY A 109 6.71 6.35 -17.31
CA GLY A 109 6.83 7.12 -18.56
C GLY A 109 6.65 8.64 -18.43
N HIS A 110 6.81 9.21 -17.24
CA HIS A 110 6.92 10.65 -17.01
C HIS A 110 7.69 10.97 -15.72
N THR A 111 7.99 12.25 -15.51
CA THR A 111 8.70 12.75 -14.32
C THR A 111 7.84 13.63 -13.41
N HIS A 112 6.61 13.95 -13.81
CA HIS A 112 5.66 14.72 -13.00
C HIS A 112 5.33 14.03 -11.66
N PRO A 113 5.04 14.79 -10.60
CA PRO A 113 4.78 14.25 -9.27
C PRO A 113 3.50 13.39 -9.24
N VAL A 114 3.55 12.31 -8.47
CA VAL A 114 2.39 11.46 -8.16
C VAL A 114 2.20 11.45 -6.67
N GLY A 115 0.97 11.68 -6.23
CA GLY A 115 0.57 11.56 -4.84
C GLY A 115 -0.15 10.26 -4.54
N ILE A 116 -0.29 9.96 -3.25
CA ILE A 116 -1.19 8.93 -2.73
C ILE A 116 -2.01 9.52 -1.59
N ASN A 117 -3.25 9.08 -1.44
CA ASN A 117 -4.12 9.49 -0.33
C ASN A 117 -4.44 8.30 0.57
N TYR A 118 -4.48 8.51 1.88
CA TYR A 118 -4.93 7.53 2.88
C TYR A 118 -6.06 8.08 3.77
N LEU A 119 -6.70 7.20 4.53
CA LEU A 119 -7.68 7.57 5.55
C LEU A 119 -7.06 7.38 6.93
N GLU A 120 -7.07 8.44 7.73
CA GLU A 120 -6.59 8.41 9.11
C GLU A 120 -7.33 7.37 9.94
N LYS A 121 -8.60 7.10 9.64
CA LYS A 121 -9.42 6.12 10.36
C LYS A 121 -9.04 4.65 10.11
N ILE A 122 -8.20 4.35 9.12
CA ILE A 122 -7.75 2.97 8.80
C ILE A 122 -6.26 2.86 9.14
N GLN A 123 -5.93 2.83 10.43
CA GLN A 123 -4.57 3.05 10.94
C GLN A 123 -3.62 1.85 10.79
N LEU A 124 -4.12 0.62 11.01
CA LEU A 124 -3.30 -0.60 11.00
C LEU A 124 -2.40 -0.77 9.76
N PRO A 125 -2.84 -0.47 8.52
CA PRO A 125 -1.99 -0.61 7.34
C PRO A 125 -1.08 0.59 7.05
N HIS A 126 -1.12 1.69 7.83
CA HIS A 126 -0.43 2.94 7.45
C HIS A 126 1.07 2.78 7.26
N LEU A 127 1.79 2.26 8.26
CA LEU A 127 3.25 2.14 8.20
C LEU A 127 3.74 1.32 6.99
N PRO A 128 3.28 0.07 6.76
CA PRO A 128 3.70 -0.69 5.59
C PRO A 128 3.20 -0.06 4.26
N SER A 129 2.02 0.57 4.25
CA SER A 129 1.50 1.21 3.04
C SER A 129 2.32 2.42 2.62
N ILE A 130 2.62 3.30 3.58
CA ILE A 130 3.46 4.49 3.36
C ILE A 130 4.84 4.04 2.89
N TYR A 131 5.42 3.03 3.53
CA TYR A 131 6.72 2.50 3.12
C TYR A 131 6.71 2.00 1.66
N GLY A 132 5.70 1.22 1.26
CA GLY A 132 5.55 0.79 -0.14
C GLY A 132 5.45 1.95 -1.12
N ALA A 133 4.71 3.00 -0.77
CA ALA A 133 4.59 4.21 -1.59
C ALA A 133 5.93 4.98 -1.69
N LEU A 134 6.69 5.09 -0.59
CA LEU A 134 8.01 5.70 -0.55
C LEU A 134 9.02 4.94 -1.43
N LEU A 135 9.01 3.60 -1.40
CA LEU A 135 9.86 2.77 -2.27
C LEU A 135 9.58 3.01 -3.75
N ALA A 136 8.32 3.28 -4.12
CA ALA A 136 7.94 3.65 -5.48
C ALA A 136 8.19 5.14 -5.79
N GLY A 137 8.71 5.91 -4.83
CA GLY A 137 9.03 7.33 -4.91
C GLY A 137 7.80 8.24 -5.07
N VAL A 138 6.77 7.98 -4.26
CA VAL A 138 5.64 8.91 -4.12
C VAL A 138 6.13 10.32 -3.76
N SER A 139 5.52 11.35 -4.35
CA SER A 139 5.92 12.74 -4.15
C SER A 139 5.12 13.45 -3.05
N VAL A 140 3.87 13.04 -2.84
CA VAL A 140 2.95 13.64 -1.87
C VAL A 140 2.12 12.55 -1.19
N VAL A 141 2.09 12.55 0.13
CA VAL A 141 1.16 11.73 0.92
C VAL A 141 0.07 12.65 1.48
N ILE A 142 -1.18 12.34 1.14
CA ILE A 142 -2.37 13.07 1.58
C ILE A 142 -3.10 12.19 2.60
N MET A 143 -3.58 12.79 3.67
CA MET A 143 -4.31 12.11 4.73
C MET A 143 -5.68 12.77 4.89
N GLY A 144 -6.74 11.97 4.82
CA GLY A 144 -8.12 12.43 5.04
C GLY A 144 -8.76 11.77 6.26
N ALA A 145 -9.94 12.27 6.65
CA ALA A 145 -10.79 11.68 7.68
C ALA A 145 -10.15 11.55 9.09
N GLY A 146 -9.31 12.51 9.49
CA GLY A 146 -8.75 12.63 10.84
C GLY A 146 -7.63 13.67 10.91
N ILE A 147 -6.89 13.67 12.02
CA ILE A 147 -5.76 14.58 12.27
C ILE A 147 -4.45 13.76 12.28
N PRO A 148 -3.68 13.77 11.18
CA PRO A 148 -2.55 12.86 10.97
C PRO A 148 -1.24 13.37 11.61
N VAL A 149 -1.27 13.72 12.90
CA VAL A 149 -0.14 14.41 13.57
C VAL A 149 1.16 13.59 13.56
N ALA A 150 1.05 12.26 13.54
CA ALA A 150 2.20 11.35 13.53
C ALA A 150 2.84 11.18 12.14
N VAL A 151 2.10 11.45 11.05
CA VAL A 151 2.53 11.13 9.68
C VAL A 151 3.84 11.81 9.27
N PRO A 152 4.10 13.10 9.59
CA PRO A 152 5.38 13.72 9.24
C PRO A 152 6.60 12.96 9.81
N GLY A 153 6.57 12.60 11.09
CA GLY A 153 7.67 11.84 11.72
C GLY A 153 7.82 10.43 11.15
N VAL A 154 6.71 9.79 10.78
CA VAL A 154 6.71 8.50 10.06
C VAL A 154 7.37 8.63 8.69
N LEU A 155 7.07 9.67 7.93
CA LEU A 155 7.70 9.91 6.62
C LEU A 155 9.20 10.16 6.77
N ASP A 156 9.62 10.95 7.77
CA ASP A 156 11.03 11.23 8.04
C ASP A 156 11.82 9.97 8.42
N ALA A 157 11.23 9.06 9.20
CA ALA A 157 11.86 7.79 9.57
C ALA A 157 11.90 6.82 8.38
N LEU A 158 10.74 6.53 7.79
CA LEU A 158 10.62 5.50 6.75
C LEU A 158 11.35 5.86 5.45
N SER A 159 11.48 7.16 5.12
CA SER A 159 12.28 7.62 3.96
C SER A 159 13.78 7.36 4.13
N ARG A 160 14.24 7.18 5.37
CA ARG A 160 15.63 6.81 5.72
C ARG A 160 15.76 5.32 6.06
N HIS A 161 14.73 4.51 5.78
CA HIS A 161 14.67 3.09 6.15
C HIS A 161 14.73 2.82 7.65
N GLU A 162 14.43 3.82 8.49
CA GLU A 162 14.45 3.69 9.95
C GLU A 162 13.10 3.19 10.49
N PRO A 163 13.09 2.56 11.68
CA PRO A 163 11.84 2.17 12.34
C PRO A 163 10.91 3.37 12.57
N GLY A 164 9.61 3.14 12.37
CA GLY A 164 8.56 4.12 12.60
C GLY A 164 7.51 3.59 13.58
N GLU A 165 6.87 4.51 14.31
CA GLU A 165 5.74 4.21 15.17
C GLU A 165 4.49 4.98 14.74
N TYR A 166 3.33 4.36 14.90
CA TYR A 166 2.03 4.99 14.64
C TYR A 166 1.09 4.81 15.84
N PRO A 167 0.56 5.90 16.42
CA PRO A 167 -0.40 5.80 17.51
C PRO A 167 -1.75 5.31 16.99
N ILE A 168 -2.24 4.21 17.55
CA ILE A 168 -3.54 3.62 17.22
C ILE A 168 -4.48 3.81 18.41
N ALA A 169 -5.64 4.41 18.15
CA ALA A 169 -6.70 4.53 19.15
C ALA A 169 -7.50 3.23 19.19
N VAL A 170 -7.42 2.52 20.32
CA VAL A 170 -8.17 1.29 20.59
C VAL A 170 -9.28 1.62 21.55
N ALA A 171 -10.53 1.33 21.17
CA ALA A 171 -11.66 1.50 22.08
C ALA A 171 -11.61 0.40 23.16
N GLY A 172 -11.44 0.80 24.42
CA GLY A 172 -11.51 -0.08 25.58
C GLY A 172 -12.94 -0.47 25.92
N GLU A 173 -13.10 -1.60 26.62
CA GLU A 173 -14.40 -2.09 27.08
C GLU A 173 -15.10 -1.11 28.06
N ASP A 174 -14.33 -0.27 28.75
CA ASP A 174 -14.81 0.77 29.65
C ASP A 174 -15.28 2.06 28.91
N GLY A 175 -15.26 2.04 27.57
CA GLY A 175 -15.62 3.17 26.71
C GLY A 175 -14.54 4.25 26.63
N LYS A 176 -13.36 4.04 27.22
CA LYS A 176 -12.21 4.94 27.06
C LYS A 176 -11.31 4.42 25.95
N ASN A 177 -10.73 5.35 25.19
CA ASN A 177 -9.74 4.98 24.18
C ASN A 177 -8.37 4.82 24.85
N GLU A 178 -7.73 3.68 24.60
CA GLU A 178 -6.31 3.48 24.86
C GLU A 178 -5.52 3.79 23.60
N THR A 179 -4.30 4.29 23.75
CA THR A 179 -3.39 4.49 22.62
C THR A 179 -2.32 3.42 22.65
N VAL A 180 -2.24 2.64 21.58
CA VAL A 180 -1.20 1.63 21.37
C VAL A 180 -0.32 2.09 20.23
N ASN A 181 1.00 2.14 20.43
CA ASN A 181 1.93 2.43 19.35
C ASN A 181 2.20 1.17 18.54
N LEU A 182 1.75 1.17 17.29
CA LEU A 182 2.15 0.15 16.31
C LEU A 182 3.56 0.48 15.83
N ALA A 183 4.49 -0.46 15.97
CA ALA A 183 5.83 -0.34 15.44
C ALA A 183 5.96 -1.01 14.07
N PHE A 184 6.82 -0.47 13.22
CA PHE A 184 7.21 -1.05 11.94
C PHE A 184 8.69 -0.80 11.69
N ASP A 185 9.44 -1.85 11.37
CA ASP A 185 10.86 -1.77 11.04
C ASP A 185 11.10 -2.26 9.59
N PRO A 186 11.46 -1.34 8.67
CA PRO A 186 11.83 -1.69 7.30
C PRO A 186 12.89 -2.78 7.18
N HIS A 187 13.84 -2.87 8.12
CA HIS A 187 14.97 -3.80 8.06
C HIS A 187 14.56 -5.27 8.17
N VAL A 188 13.37 -5.56 8.69
CA VAL A 188 12.81 -6.93 8.74
C VAL A 188 12.60 -7.51 7.32
N PHE A 189 12.51 -6.65 6.31
CA PHE A 189 12.19 -7.03 4.92
C PHE A 189 13.34 -6.93 3.92
N MET A 190 14.49 -6.39 4.35
CA MET A 190 15.69 -6.17 3.51
C MET A 190 16.58 -7.40 3.51
#